data_AF-A0A2E5ZYL7-F1
#
_entry.id   AF-A0A2E5ZYL7-F1
#
_cell.length_a   1.000
_cell.length_b   1.000
_cell.length_c   1.000
_cell.angle_alpha   90.00
_cell.angle_beta   90.00
_cell.angle_gamma   90.00
#
_symmetry.space_group_name_H-M   'P 1'
#
loop_
_entity.id
_entity.type
_entity.pdbx_description
1 polymer ?
#
loop_
_entity_poly.entity_id
_entity_poly.type
_entity_poly.pdbx_seq_one_letter_code
_entity_poly.pdbx_strand_id
1 'polypeptide(L)' 'MTQHTHDEVVDKLKASGEAVLAAIASVDDWTSERDQLPIELTEHEVMHEGGIIRHMYAFELDIPASVKWA' A
#
# COMPACT_ATOMS: atom_id res chain seq x y z
N MET A 1 -14.59 -2.20 -19.02
CA MET A 1 -13.50 -1.86 -18.10
C MET A 1 -12.92 -0.54 -18.56
N THR A 2 -12.88 0.47 -17.71
CA THR A 2 -12.19 1.73 -17.99
C THR A 2 -10.70 1.45 -17.88
N GLN A 3 -9.93 1.75 -18.93
CA GLN A 3 -8.49 1.60 -18.91
C GLN A 3 -7.89 2.87 -18.28
N HIS A 4 -7.10 2.69 -17.23
CA HIS A 4 -6.35 3.78 -16.59
C HIS A 4 -4.95 3.85 -17.18
N THR A 5 -4.46 5.07 -17.40
CA THR A 5 -3.07 5.31 -17.75
C THR A 5 -2.17 5.06 -16.53
N HIS A 6 -0.88 4.83 -16.79
CA HIS A 6 0.11 4.67 -15.72
C HIS A 6 0.08 5.86 -14.75
N ASP A 7 0.08 7.08 -15.27
CA ASP A 7 0.16 8.30 -14.45
C ASP A 7 -1.10 8.48 -13.60
N GLU A 8 -2.29 8.17 -14.14
CA GLU A 8 -3.53 8.16 -13.37
C GLU A 8 -3.48 7.17 -12.21
N VAL A 9 -2.92 5.98 -12.40
CA VAL A 9 -2.76 4.99 -11.34
C VAL A 9 -1.80 5.49 -10.27
N VAL A 10 -0.64 6.03 -10.68
CA VAL A 10 0.35 6.59 -9.75
C VAL A 10 -0.24 7.73 -8.92
N ASP A 11 -0.98 8.64 -9.55
CA ASP A 11 -1.59 9.77 -8.86
C ASP A 11 -2.67 9.32 -7.88
N LYS A 12 -3.47 8.31 -8.25
CA LYS A 12 -4.48 7.74 -7.36
C LYS A 12 -3.86 7.04 -6.15
N LEU A 13 -2.78 6.29 -6.34
CA LEU A 13 -2.06 5.63 -5.25
C LEU A 13 -1.46 6.63 -4.26
N LYS A 14 -0.86 7.73 -4.77
CA LYS A 14 -0.36 8.81 -3.93
C LYS A 14 -1.50 9.47 -3.14
N ALA A 15 -2.58 9.85 -3.83
CA ALA A 15 -3.72 10.50 -3.21
C ALA A 15 -4.37 9.63 -2.12
N SER A 16 -4.47 8.31 -2.34
CA SER A 16 -4.99 7.41 -1.31
C SER A 16 -4.07 7.30 -0.10
N GLY A 17 -2.75 7.25 -0.31
CA GLY A 17 -1.77 7.22 0.77
C GLY A 17 -1.84 8.50 1.64
N GLU A 18 -1.90 9.66 1.00
CA GLU A 18 -2.06 10.95 1.68
C GLU A 18 -3.37 11.02 2.49
N ALA A 19 -4.48 10.54 1.92
CA ALA A 19 -5.77 10.52 2.59
C ALA A 19 -5.77 9.63 3.84
N VAL A 20 -5.12 8.46 3.78
CA VAL A 20 -4.96 7.57 4.95
C VAL A 20 -4.12 8.25 6.03
N LEU A 21 -2.99 8.85 5.67
CA LEU A 21 -2.14 9.56 6.62
C LEU A 21 -2.88 10.73 7.30
N ALA A 22 -3.65 11.49 6.53
CA ALA A 22 -4.47 12.58 7.06
C ALA A 22 -5.57 12.07 8.00
N ALA A 23 -6.23 10.96 7.65
CA ALA A 23 -7.24 10.34 8.51
C ALA A 23 -6.62 9.89 9.85
N ILE A 24 -5.47 9.22 9.81
CA ILE A 24 -4.75 8.79 11.03
C ILE A 24 -4.37 10.00 11.90
N ALA A 25 -3.89 11.08 11.28
CA ALA A 25 -3.49 12.30 12.00
C ALA A 25 -4.67 13.06 12.63
N SER A 26 -5.90 12.86 12.13
CA SER A 26 -7.11 13.52 12.65
C SER A 26 -7.74 12.84 13.86
N VAL A 27 -7.18 11.73 14.33
CA VAL A 27 -7.69 10.99 15.49
C VAL A 27 -7.10 11.57 16.78
N ASP A 28 -7.92 12.28 17.55
CA ASP A 28 -7.52 12.93 18.80
C ASP A 28 -7.49 11.99 20.02
N ASP A 29 -8.34 10.96 20.05
CA ASP A 29 -8.43 9.99 21.16
C ASP A 29 -7.98 8.60 20.72
N TRP A 30 -6.96 8.07 21.39
CA TRP A 30 -6.23 6.89 20.96
C TRP A 30 -6.73 5.65 21.70
N THR A 31 -7.66 4.92 21.07
CA THR A 31 -8.22 3.69 21.63
C THR A 31 -7.46 2.44 21.16
N SER A 32 -7.69 1.29 21.82
CA SER A 32 -7.10 0.00 21.42
C SER A 32 -7.48 -0.43 20.01
N GLU A 33 -8.70 -0.10 19.56
CA GLU A 33 -9.19 -0.39 18.22
C GLU A 33 -8.44 0.43 17.16
N ARG A 34 -7.94 1.62 17.55
CA ARG A 34 -7.10 2.44 16.68
C ARG A 34 -5.69 1.88 16.51
N ASP A 35 -5.14 1.15 17.47
CA ASP A 35 -3.84 0.49 17.28
C ASP A 35 -3.94 -0.71 16.34
N GLN A 36 -5.09 -1.39 16.36
CA GLN A 36 -5.34 -2.54 15.52
C GLN A 36 -5.46 -2.16 14.03
N LEU A 37 -6.09 -1.03 13.71
CA LEU A 37 -6.35 -0.65 12.32
C LEU A 37 -5.08 -0.43 11.47
N PRO A 38 -4.03 0.30 11.91
CA PRO A 38 -2.77 0.39 11.18
C PRO A 38 -2.04 -0.94 11.05
N ILE A 39 -2.19 -1.84 12.02
CA ILE A 39 -1.60 -3.19 11.95
C ILE A 39 -2.30 -3.96 10.82
N GLU A 40 -3.63 -4.01 10.81
CA GLU A 40 -4.41 -4.68 9.77
C GLU A 40 -4.16 -4.08 8.38
N LEU A 41 -4.06 -2.75 8.29
CA LEU A 41 -3.70 -2.09 7.03
C LEU A 41 -2.29 -2.48 6.58
N THR A 42 -1.32 -2.52 7.50
CA THR A 42 0.04 -2.94 7.16
C THR A 42 0.08 -4.40 6.67
N GLU A 43 -0.67 -5.29 7.32
CA GLU A 43 -0.79 -6.69 6.89
C GLU A 43 -1.41 -6.79 5.48
N HIS A 44 -2.44 -5.98 5.20
CA HIS A 44 -3.07 -5.91 3.89
C HIS A 44 -2.09 -5.49 2.80
N GLU A 45 -1.33 -4.41 3.02
CA GLU A 45 -0.37 -3.91 2.04
C GLU A 45 0.79 -4.89 1.81
N VAL A 46 1.33 -5.51 2.87
CA VAL A 46 2.40 -6.52 2.76
C VAL A 46 1.93 -7.77 2.01
N MET A 47 0.69 -8.21 2.22
CA MET A 47 0.10 -9.32 1.47
C MET A 47 0.03 -8.99 -0.04
N HIS A 48 -0.43 -7.79 -0.39
CA HIS A 48 -0.47 -7.35 -1.79
C HIS A 48 0.93 -7.20 -2.40
N GLU A 49 1.88 -6.62 -1.66
CA GLU A 49 3.28 -6.51 -2.08
C GLU A 49 3.89 -7.89 -2.37
N GLY A 50 3.69 -8.88 -1.49
CA GLY A 50 4.13 -10.25 -1.70
C GLY A 50 3.52 -10.90 -2.94
N GLY A 51 2.26 -10.61 -3.22
CA GLY A 51 1.58 -11.01 -4.47
C GLY A 51 2.25 -10.40 -5.70
N ILE A 52 2.56 -9.11 -5.67
CA ILE A 52 3.23 -8.40 -6.77
C ILE A 52 4.63 -8.96 -6.99
N ILE A 53 5.44 -9.12 -5.94
CA ILE A 53 6.80 -9.70 -6.00
C ILE A 53 6.77 -11.07 -6.68
N ARG A 54 5.80 -11.92 -6.31
CA ARG A 54 5.64 -13.24 -6.95
C ARG A 54 5.38 -13.12 -8.45
N HIS A 55 4.56 -12.17 -8.88
CA HIS A 55 4.32 -11.93 -10.31
C HIS A 55 5.60 -11.42 -10.99
N MET A 56 6.33 -10.49 -10.37
CA MET A 56 7.59 -9.99 -10.91
C MET A 56 8.61 -11.12 -11.15
N TYR A 57 8.77 -12.02 -10.18
CA TYR A 57 9.58 -13.23 -10.35
C TYR A 57 9.10 -14.11 -11.52
N ALA A 58 7.78 -14.34 -11.63
CA ALA A 58 7.22 -15.15 -12.70
C ALA A 58 7.43 -14.56 -14.10
N PHE A 59 7.61 -13.24 -14.19
CA PHE A 59 7.88 -12.51 -15.43
C PHE A 59 9.37 -12.15 -15.60
N GLU A 60 10.27 -12.68 -14.77
CA GLU A 60 11.71 -12.39 -14.81
C GLU A 60 12.03 -10.88 -14.73
N LEU A 61 11.22 -10.12 -13.98
CA LEU A 61 11.40 -8.69 -13.77
C LEU A 61 12.27 -8.41 -12.53
N ASP A 62 13.06 -7.34 -12.59
CA ASP A 62 13.86 -6.89 -11.46
C ASP A 62 12.98 -6.36 -10.32
N ILE A 63 13.22 -6.86 -9.10
CA ILE A 63 12.53 -6.37 -7.90
C ILE A 63 13.15 -5.04 -7.46
N PRO A 64 12.34 -4.03 -7.11
CA PRO A 64 12.87 -2.75 -6.65
C PRO A 64 13.69 -2.91 -5.37
N ALA A 65 14.86 -2.28 -5.31
CA ALA A 65 15.73 -2.29 -4.13
C ALA A 65 15.09 -1.69 -2.86
N SER A 66 13.97 -0.98 -3.01
CA SER A 66 13.17 -0.46 -1.90
C SER A 66 12.37 -1.52 -1.15
N VAL A 67 12.15 -2.70 -1.77
CA VAL A 67 11.47 -3.83 -1.11
C VAL A 67 12.40 -4.37 -0.03
N LYS A 68 11.97 -4.30 1.23
CA LYS A 68 12.82 -4.64 2.39
C LYS A 68 12.96 -6.13 2.67
N TRP A 69 12.17 -6.95 1.99
CA TRP A 69 11.94 -8.37 2.32
C TRP A 69 12.21 -9.31 1.14
N ALA A 70 12.75 -8.80 0.04
CA ALA A 70 13.12 -9.55 -1.16
C ALA A 70 14.59 -9.96 -1.12
#